data_AF-A0A1V2KEI3-F1
#
_entry.id   AF-A0A1V2KEI3-F1
#
_cell.length_a   1.000
_cell.length_b   1.000
_cell.length_c   1.000
_cell.angle_alpha   90.00
_cell.angle_beta   90.00
_cell.angle_gamma   90.00
#
_symmetry.space_group_name_H-M   'P 1'
#
loop_
_entity.id
_entity.type
_entity.pdbx_description
1 polymer ?
#
loop_
_entity_poly.entity_id
_entity_poly.type
_entity_poly.pdbx_seq_one_letter_code
_entity_poly.pdbx_strand_id
1 'polypeptide(L)'
;MSDSQLASAFGDNFKAFKDPKTGNATADKIREVAGRPLTGDPQRDKETQLAQEVLKRDRVMNALDSVDDNGKRDGIIGPWNPAMAAGALACKPCNGIHYGNVQVSTQISY
;
A
#
# COMPACT_ATOMS: atom_id res chain seq x y z
N MET A 1 4.45 -13.53 -3.69
CA MET A 1 3.86 -12.80 -2.54
C MET A 1 2.43 -12.39 -2.88
N SER A 2 1.45 -12.69 -2.02
CA SER A 2 0.06 -12.22 -2.18
C SER A 2 -0.09 -10.73 -1.82
N ASP A 3 -1.22 -10.11 -2.17
CA ASP A 3 -1.49 -8.71 -1.82
C ASP A 3 -1.50 -8.47 -0.31
N SER A 4 -2.09 -9.39 0.46
CA SER A 4 -2.06 -9.36 1.93
C SER A 4 -0.63 -9.44 2.47
N GLN A 5 0.16 -10.39 1.96
CA GLN A 5 1.57 -10.53 2.37
C GLN A 5 2.40 -9.30 1.97
N LEU A 6 2.07 -8.64 0.86
CA LEU A 6 2.72 -7.42 0.43
C LEU A 6 2.42 -6.25 1.37
N ALA A 7 1.16 -6.09 1.79
CA ALA A 7 0.79 -5.10 2.80
C ALA A 7 1.44 -5.38 4.16
N SER A 8 1.52 -6.64 4.59
CA SER A 8 2.27 -7.01 5.81
C SER A 8 3.75 -6.68 5.70
N ALA A 9 4.40 -7.07 4.59
CA ALA A 9 5.81 -6.80 4.35
C ALA A 9 6.10 -5.28 4.29
N PHE A 10 5.18 -4.49 3.74
CA PHE A 10 5.24 -3.04 3.78
C PHE A 10 5.27 -2.52 5.23
N GLY A 11 4.39 -3.04 6.10
CA GLY A 11 4.37 -2.72 7.53
C GLY A 11 5.67 -3.09 8.25
N ASP A 12 6.24 -4.25 7.97
CA ASP A 12 7.52 -4.69 8.55
C ASP A 12 8.69 -3.77 8.16
N ASN A 13 8.58 -3.08 7.03
CA ASN A 13 9.59 -2.14 6.53
C ASN A 13 9.10 -0.68 6.58
N PHE A 14 8.05 -0.39 7.36
CA PHE A 14 7.37 0.90 7.39
C PHE A 14 8.32 2.09 7.57
N LYS A 15 9.37 1.91 8.38
CA LYS A 15 10.39 2.93 8.65
C LYS A 15 11.04 3.48 7.37
N ALA A 16 11.23 2.66 6.34
CA ALA A 16 11.83 3.07 5.08
C ALA A 16 10.96 4.06 4.30
N PHE A 17 9.66 4.03 4.54
CA PHE A 17 8.63 4.79 3.84
C PHE A 17 8.14 6.01 4.60
N LYS A 18 8.69 6.27 5.80
CA LYS A 18 8.27 7.40 6.64
C LYS A 18 8.74 8.75 6.09
N ASP A 19 7.84 9.73 6.13
CA ASP A 19 8.24 11.14 6.17
C ASP A 19 8.79 11.44 7.59
N PRO A 20 10.02 11.97 7.71
CA PRO A 20 10.62 12.29 9.00
C PRO A 20 9.89 13.38 9.79
N LYS A 21 9.10 14.24 9.13
CA LYS A 21 8.37 15.35 9.76
C LYS A 21 7.05 14.90 10.38
N THR A 22 6.33 14.00 9.72
CA THR A 22 5.00 13.56 10.17
C THR A 22 5.05 12.24 10.93
N GLY A 23 6.08 11.43 10.68
CA GLY A 23 6.20 10.10 11.26
C GLY A 23 5.35 9.02 10.59
N ASN A 24 4.50 9.38 9.62
CA ASN A 24 3.70 8.48 8.80
C ASN A 24 4.45 8.11 7.52
N ALA A 25 4.07 6.99 6.90
CA ALA A 25 4.50 6.71 5.55
C ALA A 25 3.70 7.55 4.55
N THR A 26 4.26 7.81 3.37
CA THR A 26 3.55 8.55 2.32
C THR A 26 3.72 7.93 0.95
N ALA A 27 2.73 8.12 0.08
CA ALA A 27 2.81 7.68 -1.31
C ALA A 27 4.05 8.25 -2.03
N ASP A 28 4.44 9.49 -1.73
CA ASP A 28 5.63 10.12 -2.30
C ASP A 28 6.91 9.45 -1.82
N LYS A 29 7.00 9.10 -0.53
CA LYS A 29 8.16 8.39 -0.01
C LYS A 29 8.27 6.98 -0.58
N ILE A 30 7.14 6.32 -0.87
CA ILE A 30 7.13 5.04 -1.59
C ILE A 30 7.69 5.21 -3.01
N ARG A 31 7.25 6.23 -3.76
CA ARG A 31 7.80 6.55 -5.10
C ARG A 31 9.29 6.84 -5.04
N GLU A 32 9.74 7.62 -4.05
CA GLU A 32 11.16 7.90 -3.83
C GLU A 32 11.96 6.61 -3.58
N VAL A 33 11.47 5.72 -2.71
CA VAL A 33 12.15 4.45 -2.41
C VAL A 33 12.16 3.53 -3.62
N ALA A 34 11.07 3.45 -4.39
CA ALA A 34 10.97 2.63 -5.59
C ALA A 34 11.94 3.05 -6.71
N GLY A 35 12.31 4.34 -6.75
CA GLY A 35 13.25 4.90 -7.71
C GLY A 35 14.73 4.75 -7.34
N ARG A 36 15.05 4.16 -6.18
CA ARG A 36 16.45 3.94 -5.77
C ARG A 36 17.14 2.92 -6.67
N PRO A 37 18.44 3.08 -6.97
CA PRO A 37 19.21 2.02 -7.59
C PRO A 37 19.39 0.85 -6.62
N LEU A 38 19.44 -0.38 -7.14
CA LEU A 38 19.90 -1.53 -6.36
C LEU A 38 21.41 -1.44 -6.19
N THR A 39 21.90 -1.54 -4.96
CA THR A 39 23.31 -1.33 -4.62
C THR A 39 24.02 -2.58 -4.12
N GLY A 40 23.32 -3.72 -4.02
CA GLY A 40 23.82 -4.94 -3.40
C GLY A 40 23.73 -4.92 -1.87
N ASP A 41 23.13 -3.88 -1.28
CA ASP A 41 22.76 -3.88 0.14
C ASP A 41 21.43 -4.64 0.28
N PRO A 42 21.41 -5.80 0.95
CA PRO A 42 20.22 -6.65 0.94
C PRO A 42 18.98 -5.99 1.52
N GLN A 43 19.12 -5.13 2.53
CA GLN A 43 17.99 -4.48 3.17
C GLN A 43 17.46 -3.33 2.31
N ARG A 44 18.34 -2.48 1.78
CA ARG A 44 17.94 -1.36 0.91
C ARG A 44 17.36 -1.85 -0.41
N ASP A 45 17.93 -2.91 -0.98
CA ASP A 45 17.44 -3.52 -2.21
C ASP A 45 16.06 -4.14 -2.00
N LYS A 46 15.85 -4.80 -0.85
CA LYS A 46 14.54 -5.33 -0.45
C LYS A 46 13.49 -4.22 -0.30
N GLU A 47 13.82 -3.12 0.38
CA GLU A 47 12.90 -1.98 0.54
C GLU A 47 12.54 -1.35 -0.82
N THR A 48 13.51 -1.25 -1.73
CA THR A 48 13.33 -0.73 -3.10
C THR A 48 12.40 -1.63 -3.90
N GLN A 49 12.65 -2.94 -3.90
CA GLN A 49 11.81 -3.92 -4.60
C GLN A 49 10.39 -3.97 -4.02
N LEU A 50 10.27 -3.87 -2.70
CA LEU A 50 8.99 -3.83 -2.01
C LEU A 50 8.18 -2.59 -2.42
N ALA A 51 8.81 -1.42 -2.49
CA ALA A 51 8.17 -0.18 -2.94
C ALA A 51 7.68 -0.30 -4.39
N GLN A 52 8.53 -0.85 -5.28
CA GLN A 52 8.17 -1.09 -6.68
C GLN A 52 6.98 -2.03 -6.80
N GLU A 53 6.92 -3.09 -5.99
CA GLU A 53 5.81 -4.03 -6.03
C GLU A 53 4.50 -3.42 -5.49
N VAL A 54 4.57 -2.60 -4.44
CA VAL A 54 3.39 -1.86 -3.94
C VAL A 54 2.83 -0.93 -5.02
N LEU A 55 3.68 -0.20 -5.74
CA LEU A 55 3.26 0.69 -6.82
C LEU A 55 2.73 -0.04 -8.06
N LYS A 56 3.13 -1.29 -8.29
CA LYS A 56 2.60 -2.13 -9.38
C LYS A 56 1.21 -2.69 -9.08
N ARG A 57 0.78 -2.68 -7.81
CA ARG A 57 -0.47 -3.30 -7.36
C ARG A 57 -1.42 -2.25 -6.80
N ASP A 58 -2.19 -1.62 -7.67
CA ASP A 58 -3.16 -0.58 -7.31
C ASP A 58 -4.07 -0.98 -6.14
N ARG A 59 -4.50 -2.25 -6.09
CA ARG A 59 -5.34 -2.76 -4.99
C ARG A 59 -4.64 -2.67 -3.62
N VAL A 60 -3.34 -2.93 -3.57
CA VAL A 60 -2.54 -2.87 -2.34
C VAL A 60 -2.30 -1.42 -1.95
N MET A 61 -1.88 -0.58 -2.90
CA MET A 61 -1.66 0.85 -2.65
C MET A 61 -2.95 1.53 -2.16
N ASN A 62 -4.09 1.25 -2.81
CA ASN A 62 -5.39 1.79 -2.39
C ASN A 62 -5.77 1.33 -0.99
N ALA A 63 -5.54 0.06 -0.64
CA ALA A 63 -5.85 -0.43 0.70
C ALA A 63 -4.93 0.21 1.77
N LEU A 64 -3.63 0.38 1.48
CA LEU A 64 -2.70 1.04 2.39
C LEU A 64 -3.10 2.50 2.66
N ASP A 65 -3.56 3.22 1.65
CA ASP A 65 -3.84 4.66 1.74
C ASP A 65 -5.24 4.97 2.31
N SER A 66 -6.15 3.98 2.37
CA SER A 66 -7.57 4.27 2.59
C SER A 66 -8.28 3.46 3.67
N VAL A 67 -7.65 2.43 4.24
CA VAL A 67 -8.31 1.45 5.11
C VAL A 67 -8.72 2.01 6.48
N ASP A 68 -8.05 3.05 6.96
CA ASP A 68 -8.31 3.66 8.27
C ASP A 68 -9.01 5.03 8.19
N ASP A 69 -9.11 5.64 7.01
CA ASP A 69 -9.69 6.98 6.79
C ASP A 69 -10.93 6.96 5.88
N ASN A 70 -11.84 6.01 6.12
CA ASN A 70 -13.15 5.91 5.44
C ASN A 70 -13.05 5.91 3.89
N GLY A 71 -11.96 5.39 3.33
CA GLY A 71 -11.73 5.35 1.88
C GLY A 71 -11.09 6.59 1.26
N LYS A 72 -10.70 7.58 2.07
CA LYS A 72 -9.91 8.71 1.58
C LYS A 72 -8.56 8.22 1.07
N ARG A 73 -8.06 8.88 0.03
CA ARG A 73 -6.73 8.63 -0.54
C ARG A 73 -5.97 9.94 -0.55
N ASP A 74 -5.38 10.28 0.59
CA ASP A 74 -4.64 11.52 0.77
C ASP A 74 -3.13 11.34 0.67
N GLY A 75 -2.67 10.12 0.35
CA GLY A 75 -1.27 9.77 0.23
C GLY A 75 -0.58 9.60 1.58
N ILE A 76 -1.30 9.58 2.70
CA ILE A 76 -0.78 9.35 4.05
C ILE A 76 -1.13 7.92 4.48
N ILE A 77 -0.10 7.15 4.78
CA ILE A 77 -0.23 5.77 5.24
C ILE A 77 0.18 5.74 6.72
N GLY A 78 -0.81 5.61 7.60
CA GLY A 78 -0.61 5.50 9.03
C GLY A 78 0.09 4.19 9.44
N PRO A 79 0.66 4.12 10.65
CA PRO A 79 1.37 2.92 11.13
C PRO A 79 0.46 1.70 11.30
N TRP A 80 -0.85 1.88 11.41
CA TRP A 80 -1.83 0.79 11.55
C TRP A 80 -2.36 0.30 10.19
N ASN A 81 -2.30 1.13 9.16
CA ASN A 81 -2.81 0.83 7.83
C ASN A 81 -2.25 -0.47 7.23
N PRO A 82 -0.95 -0.79 7.35
CA PRO A 82 -0.41 -2.01 6.75
C PRO A 82 -1.04 -3.28 7.30
N ALA A 83 -1.27 -3.34 8.62
CA ALA A 83 -1.92 -4.49 9.26
C ALA A 83 -3.41 -4.58 8.88
N MET A 84 -4.11 -3.45 8.86
CA MET A 84 -5.52 -3.39 8.46
C MET A 84 -5.70 -3.75 6.98
N ALA A 85 -4.84 -3.21 6.09
CA ALA A 85 -4.82 -3.53 4.68
C ALA A 85 -4.50 -5.00 4.43
N ALA A 86 -3.52 -5.57 5.15
CA ALA A 86 -3.21 -6.99 5.05
C ALA A 86 -4.41 -7.87 5.41
N GLY A 87 -5.13 -7.54 6.48
CA GLY A 87 -6.37 -8.20 6.88
C GLY A 87 -7.47 -8.09 5.80
N ALA A 88 -7.71 -6.88 5.29
CA ALA A 88 -8.70 -6.63 4.24
C ALA A 88 -8.38 -7.36 2.93
N LEU A 89 -7.09 -7.44 2.56
CA LEU A 89 -6.61 -8.10 1.34
C LEU A 89 -6.56 -9.63 1.48
N ALA A 90 -6.47 -10.15 2.72
CA ALA A 90 -6.55 -11.58 2.98
C ALA A 90 -7.99 -12.11 2.82
N CYS A 91 -9.01 -11.28 3.08
CA CYS A 91 -10.41 -11.64 2.82
C CYS A 91 -10.66 -11.78 1.30
N LYS A 92 -10.90 -13.01 0.82
CA LYS A 92 -11.54 -13.25 -0.49
C LYS A 92 -13.01 -12.82 -0.43
N PRO A 93 -13.58 -12.32 -1.54
CA PRO A 93 -14.29 -11.04 -1.54
C PRO A 93 -15.27 -10.93 -0.37
N CYS A 94 -14.91 -10.13 0.62
CA CYS A 94 -15.89 -9.42 1.41
C CYS A 94 -16.52 -8.41 0.42
N ASN A 95 -17.53 -8.86 -0.33
CA ASN A 95 -18.35 -7.99 -1.18
C ASN A 95 -18.81 -6.82 -0.30
N GLY A 96 -18.25 -5.63 -0.55
CA GLY A 96 -18.65 -4.40 0.12
C GLY A 96 -17.99 -4.14 1.46
N ILE A 97 -16.66 -3.94 1.50
CA ILE A 97 -16.23 -2.77 2.27
C ILE A 97 -16.19 -1.57 1.31
N HIS A 98 -17.33 -0.89 1.26
CA HIS A 98 -17.44 0.44 0.69
C HIS A 98 -16.59 1.39 1.53
N TYR A 99 -15.34 1.57 1.14
CA TYR A 99 -14.52 2.67 1.59
C TYR A 99 -14.52 3.71 0.47
N GLY A 100 -15.50 4.62 0.53
CA GLY A 100 -15.69 5.72 -0.43
C GLY A 100 -16.49 5.35 -1.68
N ASN A 101 -17.45 6.19 -2.05
CA ASN A 101 -18.31 6.04 -3.23
C ASN A 101 -17.53 6.15 -4.55
N VAL A 102 -16.95 5.05 -5.06
CA VAL A 102 -16.68 4.90 -6.49
C VAL A 102 -16.93 3.45 -6.90
N GLN A 103 -18.17 3.15 -7.27
CA GLN A 103 -18.43 2.02 -8.16
C GLN A 103 -17.89 2.40 -9.54
N VAL A 104 -16.74 1.85 -9.95
CA VAL A 104 -16.39 1.85 -11.37
C VAL A 104 -17.26 0.79 -12.02
N SER A 105 -18.35 1.25 -12.64
CA SER A 105 -19.19 0.48 -13.54
C SER A 105 -18.30 -0.12 -14.63
N THR A 106 -18.09 -1.42 -14.61
CA THR A 106 -17.69 -2.15 -15.82
C THR A 106 -18.97 -2.54 -16.53
N GLN A 107 -19.37 -1.72 -17.50
CA GLN A 107 -20.37 -2.11 -18.48
C GLN A 107 -19.84 -3.31 -19.25
N ILE A 108 -20.58 -4.43 -19.22
CA ILE A 108 -20.47 -5.48 -20.24
C ILE A 108 -21.70 -5.31 -21.12
N SER A 109 -21.47 -4.82 -22.34
CA SER A 109 -22.45 -4.92 -23.42
C SER A 109 -22.38 -6.34 -23.99
N TYR A 110 -23.53 -6.99 -24.15
CA TYR A 110 -23.71 -8.17 -24.99
C TYR A 110 -24.30 -7.75 -26.33
#